data_AF-A0A9E3VPX2-F1
#
_entry.id   AF-A0A9E3VPX2-F1
#
_cell.length_a   1.000
_cell.length_b   1.000
_cell.length_c   1.000
_cell.angle_alpha   90.00
_cell.angle_beta   90.00
_cell.angle_gamma   90.00
#
_symmetry.space_group_name_H-M   'P 1'
#
loop_
_entity.id
_entity.type
_entity.pdbx_description
1 polymer ?
#
loop_
_entity_poly.entity_id
_entity_poly.type
_entity_poly.pdbx_seq_one_letter_code
_entity_poly.pdbx_strand_id
1 'polypeptide(L)'
;MTRWFPLLTLLIAFATPLWAVKVKLKTEDKEFEADIIRVYDGEVFYRKGRKEYTAPLEDFETGSQFLVMQSVAGADGESLLDLARFALHRGLFKEARETADRAAKLDGFTEQAQRISDVAYVLEGDALLDEAIAALDEKNAAKARPLLERVIAAFADTPAAVKAEILLGTLNRVELEVKAAELEKLAKEAQADADAEERKKRAPIDDWLSELEVQVGANEDIKKEADQDCIENQVLRALPKYENVVKAMQSLRKSLMDSRYLLTFRGQDGHADRIDGKARRLIIECYYQWAYQLYKMTRYDVAATVCKHGIEMDPRDRRFLSLKVDIDDMYDPLED
;
A
#
# COMPACT_ATOMS: atom_id res chain seq x y z
N MET A 1 33.80 -81.94 36.16
CA MET A 1 34.67 -80.75 36.11
C MET A 1 34.52 -80.06 34.76
N THR A 2 33.66 -79.05 34.78
CA THR A 2 33.67 -77.78 34.02
C THR A 2 34.21 -77.76 32.59
N ARG A 3 33.25 -77.90 31.67
CA ARG A 3 33.27 -77.41 30.29
C ARG A 3 33.30 -75.86 30.30
N TRP A 4 34.37 -75.27 29.78
CA TRP A 4 34.50 -73.84 29.46
C TRP A 4 34.73 -73.74 27.96
N PHE A 5 33.68 -73.61 27.15
CA PHE A 5 33.69 -73.21 25.73
C PHE A 5 32.24 -73.34 25.24
N PRO A 6 31.38 -72.34 25.49
CA PRO A 6 30.94 -71.50 24.37
C PRO A 6 30.52 -70.11 24.84
N LEU A 7 31.44 -69.16 24.91
CA LEU A 7 31.08 -67.75 25.14
C LEU A 7 31.76 -66.79 24.16
N LEU A 8 32.62 -67.29 23.27
CA LEU A 8 33.29 -66.47 22.25
C LEU A 8 32.58 -66.46 20.89
N THR A 9 31.65 -67.37 20.62
CA THR A 9 30.95 -67.46 19.32
C THR A 9 29.65 -66.66 19.24
N LEU A 10 29.20 -66.04 20.34
CA LEU A 10 27.93 -65.30 20.38
C LEU A 10 28.07 -63.78 20.28
N LEU A 11 29.30 -63.27 20.16
CA LEU A 11 29.60 -61.83 20.00
C LEU A 11 29.80 -61.40 18.53
N ILE A 12 29.62 -62.31 17.56
CA ILE A 12 29.71 -62.00 16.12
C ILE A 12 28.31 -61.90 15.46
N ALA A 13 27.23 -62.31 16.15
CA ALA A 13 25.88 -62.38 15.57
C ALA A 13 25.05 -61.06 15.65
N PHE A 14 25.62 -59.98 16.18
CA PHE A 14 25.01 -58.64 16.18
C PHE A 14 26.00 -57.58 15.67
N ALA A 15 26.81 -57.92 14.67
CA ALA A 15 27.42 -56.90 13.83
C ALA A 15 26.31 -56.31 12.93
N THR A 16 25.55 -55.36 13.46
CA THR A 16 24.87 -54.38 12.62
C THR A 16 25.94 -53.79 11.69
N PRO A 17 25.76 -53.79 10.35
CA PRO A 17 26.70 -53.07 9.49
C PRO A 17 26.74 -51.63 9.98
N LEU A 18 27.93 -51.17 10.36
CA LEU A 18 28.18 -49.88 11.01
C LEU A 18 27.93 -48.67 10.07
N TRP A 19 27.32 -48.87 8.91
CA TRP A 19 27.41 -47.98 7.75
C TRP A 19 26.04 -47.54 7.20
N ALA A 20 25.01 -47.51 8.04
CA ALA A 20 23.75 -46.86 7.67
C ALA A 20 23.99 -45.35 7.56
N VAL A 21 23.81 -44.78 6.36
CA VAL A 21 23.90 -43.34 6.13
C VAL A 21 22.51 -42.71 6.15
N LYS A 22 22.41 -41.50 6.70
CA LYS A 22 21.17 -40.72 6.66
C LYS A 22 21.07 -40.05 5.31
N VAL A 23 20.05 -40.41 4.55
CA VAL A 23 19.80 -39.93 3.20
C VAL A 23 18.35 -39.48 3.05
N LYS A 24 18.10 -38.59 2.09
CA LYS A 24 16.79 -38.05 1.75
C LYS A 24 16.57 -38.11 0.25
N LEU A 25 15.42 -38.68 -0.14
CA LEU A 25 14.91 -38.64 -1.50
C LEU A 25 14.13 -37.35 -1.71
N LYS A 26 14.20 -36.78 -2.91
CA LYS A 26 13.40 -35.59 -3.30
C LYS A 26 11.90 -35.82 -3.17
N THR A 27 11.45 -37.08 -3.26
CA THR A 27 10.05 -37.50 -3.13
C THR A 27 9.62 -37.75 -1.68
N GLU A 28 10.54 -37.79 -0.72
CA GLU A 28 10.26 -38.03 0.69
C GLU A 28 10.53 -36.76 1.53
N ASP A 29 9.58 -36.41 2.40
CA ASP A 29 9.72 -35.24 3.27
C ASP A 29 10.75 -35.41 4.40
N LYS A 30 11.11 -36.66 4.73
CA LYS A 30 11.97 -36.99 5.88
C LYS A 30 13.20 -37.77 5.48
N GLU A 31 14.30 -37.50 6.18
CA GLU A 31 15.51 -38.32 6.14
C GLU A 31 15.24 -39.73 6.68
N PHE A 32 15.96 -40.71 6.13
CA PHE A 32 15.94 -42.08 6.60
C PHE A 32 17.34 -42.69 6.59
N GLU A 33 17.53 -43.70 7.43
CA GLU A 33 18.77 -44.49 7.46
C GLU A 33 18.74 -45.56 6.38
N ALA A 34 19.79 -45.58 5.56
CA ALA A 34 19.94 -46.52 4.45
C ALA A 34 21.32 -47.18 4.49
N ASP A 35 21.36 -48.49 4.34
CA ASP A 35 22.60 -49.21 4.04
C ASP A 35 22.81 -49.20 2.52
N ILE A 36 23.85 -48.52 2.05
CA ILE A 36 24.17 -48.48 0.62
C ILE A 36 24.87 -49.78 0.24
N ILE A 37 24.28 -50.53 -0.69
CA ILE A 37 24.78 -51.83 -1.13
C ILE A 37 25.79 -51.63 -2.27
N ARG A 38 25.40 -50.85 -3.28
CA ARG A 38 26.26 -50.48 -4.42
C ARG A 38 25.65 -49.34 -5.21
N VAL A 39 26.49 -48.66 -5.99
CA VAL A 39 26.07 -47.73 -7.04
C VAL A 39 26.53 -48.32 -8.38
N TYR A 40 25.62 -48.47 -9.33
CA TYR A 40 25.91 -49.01 -10.65
C TYR A 40 25.06 -48.30 -11.71
N ASP A 41 25.70 -47.79 -12.76
CA ASP A 41 25.04 -47.11 -13.89
C ASP A 41 24.08 -45.97 -13.46
N GLY A 42 24.51 -45.18 -12.47
CA GLY A 42 23.69 -44.08 -11.93
C GLY A 42 22.54 -44.53 -11.01
N GLU A 43 22.33 -45.83 -10.81
CA GLU A 43 21.36 -46.37 -9.86
C GLU A 43 22.00 -46.71 -8.51
N VAL A 44 21.32 -46.33 -7.43
CA VAL A 44 21.67 -46.62 -6.05
C VAL A 44 20.84 -47.80 -5.55
N PHE A 45 21.50 -48.89 -5.21
CA PHE A 45 20.90 -50.05 -4.56
C PHE A 45 21.12 -49.90 -3.06
N TYR A 46 20.04 -49.78 -2.29
CA TYR A 46 20.12 -49.52 -0.85
C TYR A 46 19.08 -50.32 -0.06
N ARG A 47 19.35 -50.53 1.23
CA ARG A 47 18.43 -51.20 2.14
C ARG A 47 17.91 -50.20 3.17
N LYS A 48 16.58 -50.12 3.28
CA LYS A 48 15.87 -49.34 4.31
C LYS A 48 15.18 -50.33 5.25
N GLY A 49 15.76 -50.54 6.43
CA GLY A 49 15.34 -51.59 7.36
C GLY A 49 15.60 -53.00 6.80
N ARG A 50 14.54 -53.77 6.52
CA ARG A 50 14.64 -55.14 5.97
C ARG A 50 14.38 -55.24 4.46
N LYS A 51 14.05 -54.13 3.80
CA LYS A 51 13.66 -54.10 2.40
C LYS A 51 14.75 -53.45 1.56
N GLU A 52 15.01 -54.03 0.40
CA GLU A 52 15.93 -53.50 -0.61
C GLU A 52 15.15 -52.66 -1.63
N TYR A 53 15.78 -51.58 -2.05
CA TYR A 53 15.23 -50.58 -2.95
C TYR A 53 16.28 -50.19 -3.97
N THR A 54 15.81 -49.72 -5.11
CA THR A 54 16.64 -49.13 -6.15
C THR A 54 16.06 -47.78 -6.50
N ALA A 55 16.91 -46.75 -6.56
CA ALA A 55 16.54 -45.42 -7.02
C ALA A 55 17.70 -44.79 -7.81
N PRO A 56 17.44 -44.00 -8.85
CA PRO A 56 18.44 -43.14 -9.47
C PRO A 56 19.16 -42.27 -8.44
N LEU A 57 20.46 -42.08 -8.59
CA LEU A 57 21.23 -41.18 -7.71
C LEU A 57 20.65 -39.76 -7.75
N GLU A 58 20.15 -39.33 -8.90
CA GLU A 58 19.56 -38.00 -9.07
C GLU A 58 18.26 -37.78 -8.29
N ASP A 59 17.60 -38.84 -7.84
CA ASP A 59 16.38 -38.74 -7.02
C ASP A 59 16.70 -38.40 -5.56
N PHE A 60 17.96 -38.47 -5.14
CA PHE A 60 18.40 -38.03 -3.82
C PHE A 60 18.64 -36.52 -3.80
N GLU A 61 18.46 -35.90 -2.63
CA GLU A 61 18.90 -34.52 -2.41
C GLU A 61 20.42 -34.43 -2.52
N THR A 62 20.93 -33.26 -2.91
CA THR A 62 22.35 -33.04 -3.22
C THR A 62 23.30 -33.53 -2.14
N GLY A 63 23.05 -33.18 -0.86
CA GLY A 63 23.87 -33.67 0.26
C GLY A 63 23.78 -35.19 0.47
N SER A 64 22.62 -35.78 0.19
CA SER A 64 22.43 -37.24 0.26
C SER A 64 23.14 -37.96 -0.87
N GLN A 65 23.18 -37.39 -2.08
CA GLN A 65 23.97 -37.92 -3.19
C GLN A 65 25.45 -38.04 -2.82
N PHE A 66 26.00 -37.01 -2.15
CA PHE A 66 27.38 -37.04 -1.68
C PHE A 66 27.61 -38.13 -0.63
N LEU A 67 26.74 -38.27 0.36
CA LEU A 67 26.85 -39.33 1.38
C LEU A 67 26.79 -40.73 0.76
N VAL A 68 25.92 -40.94 -0.23
CA VAL A 68 25.84 -42.20 -0.99
C VAL A 68 27.18 -42.47 -1.69
N MET A 69 27.68 -41.50 -2.46
CA MET A 69 28.96 -41.64 -3.17
C MET A 69 30.14 -41.84 -2.20
N GLN A 70 30.14 -41.15 -1.06
CA GLN A 70 31.16 -41.29 -0.01
C GLN A 70 31.17 -42.69 0.61
N SER A 71 30.01 -43.33 0.75
CA SER A 71 29.90 -44.68 1.33
C SER A 71 30.47 -45.79 0.43
N VAL A 72 30.53 -45.54 -0.88
CA VAL A 72 31.06 -46.48 -1.88
C VAL A 72 32.44 -46.10 -2.41
N ALA A 73 32.91 -44.88 -2.13
CA ALA A 73 34.23 -44.41 -2.55
C ALA A 73 35.36 -45.13 -1.80
N GLY A 74 36.44 -45.46 -2.52
CA GLY A 74 37.67 -45.98 -1.93
C GLY A 74 38.37 -44.94 -1.05
N ALA A 75 39.24 -45.41 -0.17
CA ALA A 75 40.10 -44.56 0.66
C ALA A 75 41.42 -44.16 -0.03
N ASP A 76 41.61 -44.57 -1.29
CA ASP A 76 42.76 -44.18 -2.11
C ASP A 76 42.62 -42.74 -2.64
N GLY A 77 43.73 -42.15 -3.07
CA GLY A 77 43.76 -40.74 -3.47
C GLY A 77 42.92 -40.45 -4.71
N GLU A 78 42.85 -41.37 -5.68
CA GLU A 78 42.08 -41.18 -6.91
C GLU A 78 40.58 -41.17 -6.61
N SER A 79 40.10 -42.15 -5.84
CA SER A 79 38.72 -42.20 -5.35
C SER A 79 38.31 -40.93 -4.57
N LEU A 80 39.20 -40.42 -3.71
CA LEU A 80 38.93 -39.20 -2.95
C LEU A 80 38.89 -37.94 -3.84
N LEU A 81 39.75 -37.85 -4.86
CA LEU A 81 39.70 -36.74 -5.82
C LEU A 81 38.43 -36.77 -6.66
N ASP A 82 37.98 -37.96 -7.09
CA ASP A 82 36.73 -38.09 -7.84
C ASP A 82 35.51 -37.75 -6.97
N LEU A 83 35.52 -38.14 -5.69
CA LEU A 83 34.50 -37.72 -4.74
C LEU A 83 34.51 -36.20 -4.49
N ALA A 84 35.68 -35.58 -4.41
CA ALA A 84 35.81 -34.13 -4.27
C ALA A 84 35.30 -33.38 -5.52
N ARG A 85 35.61 -33.87 -6.73
CA ARG A 85 35.05 -33.35 -7.99
C ARG A 85 33.54 -33.52 -8.05
N PHE A 86 33.04 -34.66 -7.60
CA PHE A 86 31.60 -34.92 -7.53
C PHE A 86 30.91 -33.88 -6.61
N ALA A 87 31.44 -33.65 -5.42
CA ALA A 87 30.93 -32.62 -4.51
C ALA A 87 30.96 -31.22 -5.15
N LEU A 88 32.07 -30.87 -5.82
CA LEU A 88 32.23 -29.60 -6.53
C LEU A 88 31.14 -29.40 -7.60
N HIS A 89 30.91 -30.41 -8.45
CA HIS A 89 29.87 -30.37 -9.49
C HIS A 89 28.46 -30.28 -8.94
N ARG A 90 28.26 -30.68 -7.69
CA ARG A 90 26.97 -30.62 -6.99
C ARG A 90 26.80 -29.35 -6.16
N GLY A 91 27.76 -28.43 -6.16
CA GLY A 91 27.70 -27.20 -5.38
C GLY A 91 27.94 -27.41 -3.88
N LEU A 92 28.49 -28.57 -3.48
CA LEU A 92 28.84 -28.89 -2.10
C LEU A 92 30.30 -28.50 -1.85
N PHE A 93 30.55 -27.19 -1.86
CA PHE A 93 31.91 -26.64 -1.91
C PHE A 93 32.72 -26.97 -0.66
N LYS A 94 32.09 -26.94 0.52
CA LYS A 94 32.76 -27.29 1.77
C LYS A 94 33.17 -28.77 1.78
N GLU A 95 32.27 -29.66 1.40
CA GLU A 95 32.50 -31.10 1.31
C GLU A 95 33.57 -31.44 0.26
N ALA A 96 33.61 -30.69 -0.85
CA ALA A 96 34.64 -30.81 -1.87
C ALA A 96 36.04 -30.46 -1.30
N ARG A 97 36.16 -29.36 -0.54
CA ARG A 97 37.41 -28.96 0.13
C ARG A 97 37.86 -29.99 1.16
N GLU A 98 36.98 -30.37 2.07
CA GLU A 98 37.30 -31.34 3.13
C GLU A 98 37.71 -32.70 2.54
N THR A 99 37.15 -33.09 1.39
CA THR A 99 37.51 -34.34 0.71
C THR A 99 38.81 -34.21 -0.06
N ALA A 100 39.06 -33.08 -0.73
CA ALA A 100 40.34 -32.79 -1.36
C ALA A 100 41.48 -32.75 -0.32
N ASP A 101 41.27 -32.12 0.83
CA ASP A 101 42.26 -32.07 1.93
C ASP A 101 42.59 -33.46 2.48
N ARG A 102 41.65 -34.43 2.41
CA ARG A 102 41.93 -35.83 2.72
C ARG A 102 42.80 -36.49 1.64
N ALA A 103 42.52 -36.24 0.36
CA ALA A 103 43.34 -36.74 -0.75
C ALA A 103 44.77 -36.17 -0.71
N ALA A 104 44.93 -34.89 -0.34
CA ALA A 104 46.22 -34.21 -0.26
C ALA A 104 47.21 -34.85 0.73
N LYS A 105 46.70 -35.59 1.73
CA LYS A 105 47.50 -36.32 2.73
C LYS A 105 48.08 -37.63 2.20
N LEU A 106 47.67 -38.06 1.01
CA LEU A 106 48.18 -39.26 0.34
C LEU A 106 49.25 -38.88 -0.69
N ASP A 107 50.31 -39.69 -0.75
CA ASP A 107 51.47 -39.42 -1.62
C ASP A 107 51.06 -39.30 -3.10
N GLY A 108 51.50 -38.23 -3.75
CA GLY A 108 51.30 -37.99 -5.18
C GLY A 108 50.05 -37.18 -5.57
N PHE A 109 49.17 -36.83 -4.62
CA PHE A 109 47.89 -36.16 -4.93
C PHE A 109 47.79 -34.70 -4.47
N THR A 110 48.81 -34.16 -3.78
CA THR A 110 48.79 -32.83 -3.16
C THR A 110 48.42 -31.71 -4.14
N GLU A 111 49.03 -31.65 -5.33
CA GLU A 111 48.78 -30.58 -6.29
C GLU A 111 47.35 -30.61 -6.85
N GLN A 112 46.84 -31.80 -7.17
CA GLN A 112 45.50 -31.98 -7.72
C GLN A 112 44.43 -31.68 -6.68
N ALA A 113 44.63 -32.14 -5.44
CA ALA A 113 43.78 -31.82 -4.30
C ALA A 113 43.75 -30.31 -4.04
N GLN A 114 44.91 -29.64 -4.04
CA GLN A 114 44.98 -28.19 -3.82
C GLN A 114 44.17 -27.43 -4.88
N ARG A 115 44.30 -27.79 -6.16
CA ARG A 115 43.52 -27.15 -7.24
C ARG A 115 42.00 -27.29 -7.03
N ILE A 116 41.53 -28.46 -6.58
CA ILE A 116 40.09 -28.65 -6.28
C ILE A 116 39.68 -27.82 -5.06
N SER A 117 40.51 -27.80 -4.02
CA SER A 117 40.26 -27.04 -2.79
C SER A 117 40.18 -25.53 -3.06
N ASP A 118 41.10 -24.99 -3.88
CA ASP A 118 41.13 -23.58 -4.28
C ASP A 118 39.88 -23.18 -5.08
N VAL A 119 39.48 -24.01 -6.06
CA VAL A 119 38.29 -23.75 -6.87
C VAL A 119 37.03 -23.79 -5.99
N ALA A 120 36.92 -24.79 -5.12
CA ALA A 120 35.81 -24.92 -4.20
C ALA A 120 35.72 -23.72 -3.23
N TYR A 121 36.86 -23.24 -2.72
CA TYR A 121 36.91 -22.06 -1.84
C TYR A 121 36.38 -20.80 -2.52
N VAL A 122 36.75 -20.56 -3.78
CA VAL A 122 36.24 -19.42 -4.55
C VAL A 122 34.74 -19.53 -4.78
N LEU A 123 34.25 -20.70 -5.20
CA LEU A 123 32.83 -20.92 -5.49
C LEU A 123 31.95 -20.87 -4.23
N GLU A 124 32.46 -21.30 -3.07
CA GLU A 124 31.78 -21.16 -1.79
C GLU A 124 31.56 -19.68 -1.43
N GLY A 125 32.58 -18.85 -1.66
CA GLY A 125 32.48 -17.40 -1.49
C GLY A 125 31.46 -16.76 -2.44
N ASP A 126 31.46 -17.16 -3.72
CA ASP A 126 30.50 -16.66 -4.71
C ASP A 126 29.06 -17.05 -4.35
N ALA A 127 28.81 -18.28 -3.91
CA ALA A 127 27.47 -18.72 -3.52
C ALA A 127 26.92 -17.95 -2.31
N LEU A 128 27.76 -17.68 -1.31
CA LEU A 128 27.36 -16.84 -0.17
C LEU A 128 27.15 -15.38 -0.56
N LEU A 129 27.92 -14.87 -1.54
CA LEU A 129 27.72 -13.54 -2.09
C LEU A 129 26.37 -13.45 -2.83
N ASP A 130 25.99 -14.48 -3.60
CA ASP A 130 24.71 -14.52 -4.30
C ASP A 130 23.52 -14.47 -3.31
N GLU A 131 23.61 -15.16 -2.16
CA GLU A 131 22.60 -15.05 -1.10
C GLU A 131 22.51 -13.62 -0.54
N ALA A 132 23.65 -12.94 -0.38
CA ALA A 132 23.69 -11.56 0.08
C ALA A 132 23.08 -10.59 -0.95
N ILE A 133 23.36 -10.81 -2.24
CA ILE A 133 22.77 -10.04 -3.35
C ILE A 133 21.25 -10.24 -3.40
N ALA A 134 20.76 -11.47 -3.26
CA ALA A 134 19.33 -11.74 -3.20
C ALA A 134 18.65 -10.99 -2.03
N ALA A 135 19.29 -10.92 -0.86
CA ALA A 135 18.78 -10.14 0.26
C ALA A 135 18.78 -8.62 -0.02
N LEU A 136 19.75 -8.11 -0.79
CA LEU A 136 19.77 -6.71 -1.25
C LEU A 136 18.64 -6.40 -2.24
N ASP A 137 18.40 -7.31 -3.19
CA ASP A 137 17.32 -7.18 -4.19
C ASP A 137 15.93 -7.15 -3.51
N GLU A 138 15.78 -7.92 -2.43
CA GLU A 138 14.61 -7.87 -1.54
C GLU A 138 14.54 -6.61 -0.65
N LYS A 139 15.51 -5.69 -0.78
CA LYS A 139 15.69 -4.50 0.08
C LYS A 139 15.82 -4.83 1.57
N ASN A 140 16.29 -6.04 1.89
CA ASN A 140 16.46 -6.52 3.25
C ASN A 140 17.92 -6.29 3.72
N ALA A 141 18.24 -5.03 4.02
CA ALA A 141 19.57 -4.65 4.46
C ALA A 141 20.01 -5.37 5.76
N ALA A 142 19.07 -5.67 6.65
CA ALA A 142 19.33 -6.38 7.91
C ALA A 142 19.82 -7.82 7.69
N LYS A 143 19.32 -8.50 6.64
CA LYS A 143 19.78 -9.84 6.24
C LYS A 143 21.05 -9.76 5.38
N ALA A 144 21.16 -8.79 4.49
CA ALA A 144 22.30 -8.65 3.59
C ALA A 144 23.62 -8.33 4.33
N ARG A 145 23.59 -7.41 5.31
CA ARG A 145 24.79 -6.97 6.06
C ARG A 145 25.61 -8.12 6.66
N PRO A 146 25.05 -9.00 7.50
CA PRO A 146 25.82 -10.09 8.11
C PRO A 146 26.31 -11.12 7.08
N LEU A 147 25.61 -11.29 5.95
CA LEU A 147 26.08 -12.18 4.87
C LEU A 147 27.31 -11.60 4.17
N LEU A 148 27.30 -10.31 3.83
CA LEU A 148 28.45 -9.64 3.22
C LEU A 148 29.67 -9.63 4.15
N GLU A 149 29.47 -9.32 5.44
CA GLU A 149 30.54 -9.37 6.45
C GLU A 149 31.13 -10.78 6.59
N ARG A 150 30.30 -11.82 6.50
CA ARG A 150 30.74 -13.21 6.51
C ARG A 150 31.57 -13.57 5.27
N VAL A 151 31.16 -13.12 4.08
CA VAL A 151 31.93 -13.35 2.84
C VAL A 151 33.33 -12.74 2.97
N ILE A 152 33.43 -11.51 3.46
CA ILE A 152 34.73 -10.82 3.65
C ILE A 152 35.59 -11.55 4.67
N ALA A 153 35.01 -11.93 5.82
CA ALA A 153 35.76 -12.57 6.90
C ALA A 153 36.27 -13.98 6.55
N ALA A 154 35.49 -14.77 5.81
CA ALA A 154 35.82 -16.15 5.49
C ALA A 154 36.54 -16.33 4.14
N PHE A 155 36.37 -15.39 3.21
CA PHE A 155 36.83 -15.50 1.81
C PHE A 155 37.67 -14.30 1.36
N ALA A 156 38.45 -13.70 2.27
CA ALA A 156 39.15 -12.42 2.08
C ALA A 156 39.99 -12.31 0.78
N ASP A 157 40.60 -13.42 0.34
CA ASP A 157 41.47 -13.44 -0.84
C ASP A 157 40.73 -13.73 -2.15
N THR A 158 39.39 -13.74 -2.14
CA THR A 158 38.56 -14.07 -3.32
C THR A 158 37.96 -12.83 -3.99
N PRO A 159 37.62 -12.89 -5.28
CA PRO A 159 36.84 -11.85 -5.95
C PRO A 159 35.49 -11.56 -5.26
N ALA A 160 34.90 -12.56 -4.58
CA ALA A 160 33.65 -12.43 -3.86
C ALA A 160 33.77 -11.46 -2.68
N ALA A 161 34.86 -11.52 -1.91
CA ALA A 161 35.11 -10.60 -0.80
C ALA A 161 35.26 -9.14 -1.28
N VAL A 162 35.98 -8.91 -2.37
CA VAL A 162 36.11 -7.56 -2.97
C VAL A 162 34.75 -7.00 -3.38
N LYS A 163 33.89 -7.82 -4.02
CA LYS A 163 32.52 -7.41 -4.35
C LYS A 163 31.69 -7.16 -3.10
N ALA A 164 31.83 -7.97 -2.06
CA ALA A 164 31.10 -7.80 -0.80
C ALA A 164 31.46 -6.49 -0.09
N GLU A 165 32.73 -6.07 -0.10
CA GLU A 165 33.16 -4.78 0.43
C GLU A 165 32.51 -3.61 -0.30
N ILE A 166 32.48 -3.66 -1.63
CA ILE A 166 31.82 -2.66 -2.46
C ILE A 166 30.33 -2.58 -2.13
N LEU A 167 29.66 -3.74 -2.02
CA LEU A 167 28.24 -3.82 -1.69
C LEU A 167 27.94 -3.29 -0.28
N LEU A 168 28.79 -3.57 0.72
CA LEU A 168 28.66 -2.97 2.06
C LEU A 168 28.76 -1.45 2.01
N GLY A 169 29.65 -0.90 1.17
CA GLY A 169 29.74 0.54 0.93
C GLY A 169 28.43 1.13 0.38
N THR A 170 27.71 0.37 -0.46
CA THR A 170 26.41 0.79 -1.01
C THR A 170 25.21 0.48 -0.11
N LEU A 171 25.35 -0.43 0.86
CA LEU A 171 24.26 -0.87 1.74
C LEU A 171 23.63 0.29 2.53
N ASN A 172 24.45 1.25 2.97
CA ASN A 172 23.97 2.44 3.67
C ASN A 172 22.98 3.25 2.81
N ARG A 173 23.17 3.27 1.48
CA ARG A 173 22.24 3.92 0.56
C ARG A 173 20.91 3.18 0.52
N VAL A 174 20.92 1.85 0.45
CA VAL A 174 19.71 1.02 0.46
C VAL A 174 18.93 1.22 1.77
N GLU A 175 19.61 1.26 2.91
CA GLU A 175 18.97 1.54 4.21
C GLU A 175 18.30 2.93 4.25
N LEU A 176 18.95 3.95 3.67
CA LEU A 176 18.37 5.29 3.57
C LEU A 176 17.16 5.32 2.63
N GLU A 177 17.20 4.59 1.52
CA GLU A 177 16.07 4.49 0.58
C GLU A 177 14.85 3.80 1.23
N VAL A 178 15.06 2.73 2.01
CA VAL A 178 13.98 2.07 2.76
C VAL A 178 13.38 3.02 3.80
N LYS A 179 14.22 3.69 4.60
CA LYS A 179 13.75 4.67 5.61
C LYS A 179 13.02 5.85 4.97
N ALA A 180 13.49 6.34 3.82
CA ALA A 180 12.82 7.41 3.09
C ALA A 180 11.42 6.99 2.62
N ALA A 181 11.26 5.75 2.12
CA ALA A 181 9.96 5.21 1.72
C ALA A 181 8.99 5.05 2.90
N GLU A 182 9.49 4.60 4.06
CA GLU A 182 8.70 4.52 5.29
C GLU A 182 8.23 5.91 5.76
N LEU A 183 9.13 6.89 5.77
CA LEU A 183 8.80 8.27 6.14
C LEU A 183 7.80 8.90 5.16
N GLU A 184 7.94 8.65 3.85
CA GLU A 184 6.99 9.11 2.85
C GLU A 184 5.59 8.52 3.09
N LYS A 185 5.51 7.23 3.44
CA LYS A 185 4.25 6.58 3.78
C LYS A 185 3.61 7.22 5.03
N LEU A 186 4.39 7.41 6.09
CA LEU A 186 3.91 8.06 7.32
C LEU A 186 3.47 9.51 7.07
N ALA A 187 4.18 10.25 6.22
CA ALA A 187 3.79 11.61 5.85
C ALA A 187 2.47 11.64 5.07
N LYS A 188 2.23 10.67 4.17
CA LYS A 188 0.96 10.54 3.45
C LYS A 188 -0.19 10.18 4.39
N GLU A 189 0.02 9.28 5.33
CA GLU A 189 -0.98 8.92 6.34
C GLU A 189 -1.32 10.13 7.23
N ALA A 190 -0.32 10.85 7.74
CA ALA A 190 -0.52 12.05 8.54
C ALA A 190 -1.25 13.17 7.77
N GLN A 191 -0.92 13.35 6.49
CA GLN A 191 -1.64 14.31 5.63
C GLN A 191 -3.10 13.90 5.42
N ALA A 192 -3.36 12.60 5.17
CA ALA A 192 -4.71 12.10 4.99
C ALA A 192 -5.56 12.27 6.26
N ASP A 193 -4.98 12.05 7.44
CA ASP A 193 -5.64 12.26 8.73
C ASP A 193 -5.94 13.75 8.97
N ALA A 194 -4.98 14.64 8.68
CA ALA A 194 -5.18 16.08 8.78
C ALA A 194 -6.30 16.57 7.84
N ASP A 195 -6.30 16.12 6.59
CA ASP A 195 -7.34 16.45 5.61
C ASP A 195 -8.71 15.91 6.05
N ALA A 196 -8.76 14.72 6.66
CA ALA A 196 -9.98 14.13 7.18
C ALA A 196 -10.54 14.91 8.38
N GLU A 197 -9.68 15.37 9.29
CA GLU A 197 -10.10 16.25 10.38
C GLU A 197 -10.59 17.61 9.88
N GLU A 198 -9.91 18.21 8.90
CA GLU A 198 -10.36 19.47 8.30
C GLU A 198 -11.74 19.30 7.65
N ARG A 199 -11.95 18.21 6.89
CA ARG A 199 -13.26 17.87 6.31
C ARG A 199 -14.35 17.72 7.35
N LYS A 200 -14.07 17.06 8.48
CA LYS A 200 -15.04 16.93 9.59
C LYS A 200 -15.44 18.28 10.18
N LYS A 201 -14.50 19.21 10.31
CA LYS A 201 -14.78 20.58 10.81
C LYS A 201 -15.51 21.44 9.77
N ARG A 202 -15.21 21.23 8.50
CA ARG A 202 -15.79 21.96 7.37
C ARG A 202 -17.22 21.53 7.06
N ALA A 203 -17.51 20.23 7.13
CA ALA A 203 -18.79 19.65 6.70
C ALA A 203 -20.03 20.33 7.30
N PRO A 204 -20.12 20.63 8.60
CA PRO A 204 -21.32 21.26 9.16
C PRO A 204 -21.62 22.66 8.58
N ILE A 205 -20.58 23.42 8.22
CA ILE A 205 -20.75 24.75 7.62
C ILE A 205 -21.17 24.60 6.16
N ASP A 206 -20.56 23.67 5.43
CA ASP A 206 -20.94 23.39 4.04
C ASP A 206 -22.39 22.88 3.95
N ASP A 207 -22.80 21.99 4.87
CA ASP A 207 -24.18 21.50 4.97
C ASP A 207 -25.17 22.63 5.26
N TRP A 208 -24.83 23.53 6.19
CA TRP A 208 -25.63 24.72 6.49
C TRP A 208 -25.77 25.64 5.26
N LEU A 209 -24.67 25.91 4.52
CA LEU A 209 -24.73 26.70 3.29
C LEU A 209 -25.59 26.02 2.21
N SER A 210 -25.50 24.69 2.08
CA SER A 210 -26.37 23.92 1.18
C SER A 210 -27.84 24.01 1.59
N GLU A 211 -28.16 23.95 2.88
CA GLU A 211 -29.52 24.12 3.37
C GLU A 211 -30.08 25.51 3.02
N LEU A 212 -29.29 26.56 3.20
CA LEU A 212 -29.69 27.92 2.82
C LEU A 212 -29.91 28.04 1.31
N GLU A 213 -29.09 27.39 0.48
CA GLU A 213 -29.29 27.37 -0.97
C GLU A 213 -30.59 26.65 -1.37
N VAL A 214 -30.95 25.56 -0.69
CA VAL A 214 -32.25 24.87 -0.86
C VAL A 214 -33.41 25.79 -0.46
N GLN A 215 -33.29 26.54 0.64
CA GLN A 215 -34.31 27.50 1.06
C GLN A 215 -34.52 28.60 0.02
N VAL A 216 -33.44 29.11 -0.60
CA VAL A 216 -33.56 30.07 -1.70
C VAL A 216 -34.32 29.45 -2.88
N GLY A 217 -33.97 28.22 -3.28
CA GLY A 217 -34.67 27.50 -4.36
C GLY A 217 -36.17 27.29 -4.08
N ALA A 218 -36.53 26.88 -2.86
CA ALA A 218 -37.93 26.72 -2.46
C ALA A 218 -38.72 28.04 -2.54
N ASN A 219 -38.09 29.17 -2.19
CA ASN A 219 -38.71 30.49 -2.30
C ASN A 219 -38.80 30.99 -3.76
N GLU A 220 -37.86 30.60 -4.63
CA GLU A 220 -37.99 30.84 -6.07
C GLU A 220 -39.23 30.13 -6.63
N ASP A 221 -39.53 28.92 -6.17
CA ASP A 221 -40.72 28.18 -6.61
C ASP A 221 -42.02 28.80 -6.09
N ILE A 222 -42.07 29.27 -4.84
CA ILE A 222 -43.21 30.03 -4.30
C ILE A 222 -43.44 31.32 -5.12
N LYS A 223 -42.36 32.01 -5.52
CA LYS A 223 -42.45 33.20 -6.37
C LYS A 223 -43.02 32.87 -7.75
N LYS A 224 -42.61 31.75 -8.37
CA LYS A 224 -43.21 31.30 -9.64
C LYS A 224 -44.69 30.99 -9.50
N GLU A 225 -45.09 30.35 -8.40
CA GLU A 225 -46.50 30.08 -8.09
C GLU A 225 -47.29 31.40 -7.93
N ALA A 226 -46.72 32.40 -7.25
CA ALA A 226 -47.32 33.72 -7.12
C ALA A 226 -47.46 34.44 -8.48
N ASP A 227 -46.46 34.33 -9.35
CA ASP A 227 -46.55 34.88 -10.72
C ASP A 227 -47.67 34.18 -11.50
N GLN A 228 -47.79 32.86 -11.37
CA GLN A 228 -48.84 32.07 -12.03
C GLN A 228 -50.24 32.47 -11.55
N ASP A 229 -50.42 32.63 -10.23
CA ASP A 229 -51.67 33.14 -9.65
C ASP A 229 -52.03 34.51 -10.25
N CYS A 230 -51.05 35.40 -10.46
CA CYS A 230 -51.28 36.70 -11.09
C CYS A 230 -51.72 36.57 -12.55
N ILE A 231 -51.12 35.65 -13.32
CA ILE A 231 -51.50 35.37 -14.71
C ILE A 231 -52.95 34.85 -14.78
N GLU A 232 -53.36 34.06 -13.79
CA GLU A 232 -54.73 33.53 -13.67
C GLU A 232 -55.73 34.54 -13.07
N ASN A 233 -55.34 35.81 -12.90
CA ASN A 233 -56.12 36.88 -12.25
C ASN A 233 -56.51 36.56 -10.78
N GLN A 234 -55.79 35.65 -10.11
CA GLN A 234 -55.96 35.32 -8.70
C GLN A 234 -55.04 36.19 -7.82
N VAL A 235 -54.97 37.50 -8.10
CA VAL A 235 -53.98 38.42 -7.50
C VAL A 235 -54.01 38.42 -5.97
N LEU A 236 -55.19 38.35 -5.36
CA LEU A 236 -55.32 38.29 -3.89
C LEU A 236 -54.64 37.06 -3.25
N ARG A 237 -54.46 35.95 -4.00
CA ARG A 237 -53.70 34.77 -3.54
C ARG A 237 -52.20 34.94 -3.72
N ALA A 238 -51.77 35.73 -4.71
CA ALA A 238 -50.37 35.99 -5.00
C ALA A 238 -49.70 36.96 -4.03
N LEU A 239 -50.40 38.03 -3.61
CA LEU A 239 -49.79 39.10 -2.79
C LEU A 239 -49.13 38.57 -1.48
N PRO A 240 -49.78 37.70 -0.68
CA PRO A 240 -49.16 37.16 0.52
C PRO A 240 -47.94 36.28 0.22
N LYS A 241 -47.89 35.61 -0.94
CA LYS A 241 -46.75 34.78 -1.34
C LYS A 241 -45.51 35.63 -1.62
N TYR A 242 -45.66 36.76 -2.32
CA TYR A 242 -44.54 37.70 -2.52
C TYR A 242 -44.03 38.27 -1.20
N GLU A 243 -44.92 38.69 -0.31
CA GLU A 243 -44.55 39.19 1.02
C GLU A 243 -43.78 38.15 1.84
N ASN A 244 -44.27 36.90 1.85
CA ASN A 244 -43.63 35.80 2.56
C ASN A 244 -42.22 35.51 2.02
N VAL A 245 -42.05 35.49 0.69
CA VAL A 245 -40.73 35.29 0.06
C VAL A 245 -39.78 36.42 0.46
N VAL A 246 -40.22 37.68 0.42
CA VAL A 246 -39.40 38.83 0.83
C VAL A 246 -38.96 38.70 2.29
N LYS A 247 -39.88 38.40 3.21
CA LYS A 247 -39.58 38.22 4.64
C LYS A 247 -38.61 37.07 4.88
N ALA A 248 -38.83 35.93 4.23
CA ALA A 248 -37.97 34.75 4.34
C ALA A 248 -36.54 35.05 3.86
N MET A 249 -36.41 35.70 2.69
CA MET A 249 -35.10 36.05 2.14
C MET A 249 -34.39 37.14 2.96
N GLN A 250 -35.10 38.13 3.50
CA GLN A 250 -34.49 39.11 4.42
C GLN A 250 -33.96 38.44 5.69
N SER A 251 -34.73 37.51 6.27
CA SER A 251 -34.30 36.72 7.43
C SER A 251 -33.08 35.85 7.11
N LEU A 252 -33.07 35.19 5.96
CA LEU A 252 -31.94 34.38 5.49
C LEU A 252 -30.67 35.23 5.33
N ARG A 253 -30.77 36.39 4.65
CA ARG A 253 -29.64 37.30 4.46
C ARG A 253 -29.09 37.82 5.79
N LYS A 254 -29.97 38.13 6.75
CA LYS A 254 -29.57 38.50 8.10
C LYS A 254 -28.82 37.36 8.80
N SER A 255 -29.33 36.14 8.74
CA SER A 255 -28.67 34.94 9.29
C SER A 255 -27.27 34.71 8.70
N LEU A 256 -27.13 34.88 7.38
CA LEU A 256 -25.82 34.81 6.69
C LEU A 256 -24.86 35.89 7.19
N MET A 257 -25.32 37.14 7.31
CA MET A 257 -24.50 38.25 7.79
C MET A 257 -24.06 38.06 9.25
N ASP A 258 -24.98 37.65 10.12
CA ASP A 258 -24.72 37.43 11.55
C ASP A 258 -23.76 36.26 11.76
N SER A 259 -23.77 35.26 10.86
CA SER A 259 -22.97 34.04 10.95
C SER A 259 -21.67 34.07 10.13
N ARG A 260 -21.32 35.21 9.52
CA ARG A 260 -20.20 35.29 8.57
C ARG A 260 -18.84 34.95 9.18
N TYR A 261 -18.68 35.13 10.50
CA TYR A 261 -17.48 34.75 11.24
C TYR A 261 -17.23 33.23 11.29
N LEU A 262 -18.25 32.41 11.00
CA LEU A 262 -18.12 30.95 10.93
C LEU A 262 -17.45 30.49 9.63
N LEU A 263 -17.35 31.35 8.61
CA LEU A 263 -16.82 31.01 7.28
C LEU A 263 -15.29 31.02 7.29
N THR A 264 -14.68 30.09 8.02
CA THR A 264 -13.22 30.03 8.21
C THR A 264 -12.48 29.23 7.13
N PHE A 265 -13.19 28.42 6.33
CA PHE A 265 -12.57 27.55 5.33
C PHE A 265 -12.61 28.14 3.93
N ARG A 266 -11.58 27.79 3.13
CA ARG A 266 -11.42 28.30 1.77
C ARG A 266 -12.63 27.97 0.90
N GLY A 267 -13.23 29.01 0.31
CA GLY A 267 -14.33 28.90 -0.65
C GLY A 267 -15.72 29.08 -0.06
N GLN A 268 -15.87 29.04 1.27
CA GLN A 268 -17.16 29.20 1.94
C GLN A 268 -17.70 30.62 1.84
N ASP A 269 -16.86 31.64 2.04
CA ASP A 269 -17.24 33.05 1.89
C ASP A 269 -17.78 33.35 0.47
N GLY A 270 -17.12 32.81 -0.56
CA GLY A 270 -17.60 32.91 -1.93
C GLY A 270 -18.91 32.14 -2.20
N HIS A 271 -19.22 31.07 -1.46
CA HIS A 271 -20.50 30.36 -1.56
C HIS A 271 -21.61 31.16 -0.88
N ALA A 272 -21.35 31.68 0.32
CA ALA A 272 -22.27 32.56 1.03
C ALA A 272 -22.62 33.81 0.18
N ASP A 273 -21.63 34.45 -0.46
CA ASP A 273 -21.87 35.60 -1.34
C ASP A 273 -22.76 35.26 -2.54
N ARG A 274 -22.63 34.05 -3.11
CA ARG A 274 -23.54 33.59 -4.19
C ARG A 274 -24.97 33.41 -3.68
N ILE A 275 -25.15 32.85 -2.48
CA ILE A 275 -26.47 32.68 -1.86
C ILE A 275 -27.09 34.06 -1.55
N ASP A 276 -26.33 34.98 -0.94
CA ASP A 276 -26.79 36.36 -0.67
C ASP A 276 -27.18 37.07 -1.97
N GLY A 277 -26.38 36.92 -3.03
CA GLY A 277 -26.67 37.47 -4.35
C GLY A 277 -27.97 36.94 -4.96
N LYS A 278 -28.25 35.63 -4.85
CA LYS A 278 -29.52 35.03 -5.29
C LYS A 278 -30.69 35.53 -4.45
N ALA A 279 -30.57 35.51 -3.13
CA ALA A 279 -31.61 35.97 -2.21
C ALA A 279 -31.94 37.46 -2.43
N ARG A 280 -30.94 38.32 -2.63
CA ARG A 280 -31.12 39.75 -2.94
C ARG A 280 -31.89 39.94 -4.24
N ARG A 281 -31.53 39.19 -5.30
CA ARG A 281 -32.23 39.25 -6.59
C ARG A 281 -33.70 38.87 -6.43
N LEU A 282 -33.98 37.78 -5.72
CA LEU A 282 -35.34 37.31 -5.49
C LEU A 282 -36.19 38.35 -4.74
N ILE A 283 -35.63 38.99 -3.71
CA ILE A 283 -36.32 40.09 -2.99
C ILE A 283 -36.70 41.22 -3.94
N ILE A 284 -35.76 41.68 -4.77
CA ILE A 284 -35.97 42.78 -5.72
C ILE A 284 -37.10 42.42 -6.71
N GLU A 285 -37.07 41.20 -7.25
CA GLU A 285 -38.11 40.74 -8.18
C GLU A 285 -39.50 40.63 -7.53
N CYS A 286 -39.58 40.11 -6.29
CA CYS A 286 -40.82 40.04 -5.54
C CYS A 286 -41.38 41.41 -5.21
N TYR A 287 -40.55 42.36 -4.74
CA TYR A 287 -41.00 43.73 -4.48
C TYR A 287 -41.58 44.39 -5.72
N TYR A 288 -40.96 44.16 -6.89
CA TYR A 288 -41.43 44.76 -8.14
C TYR A 288 -42.80 44.20 -8.54
N GLN A 289 -42.93 42.86 -8.59
CA GLN A 289 -44.20 42.23 -8.96
C GLN A 289 -45.29 42.58 -7.97
N TRP A 290 -44.97 42.58 -6.67
CA TRP A 290 -45.92 42.93 -5.63
C TRP A 290 -46.45 44.37 -5.79
N ALA A 291 -45.55 45.35 -5.92
CA ALA A 291 -45.93 46.75 -6.12
C ALA A 291 -46.76 46.94 -7.41
N TYR A 292 -46.36 46.29 -8.50
CA TYR A 292 -47.04 46.38 -9.78
C TYR A 292 -48.48 45.83 -9.74
N GLN A 293 -48.70 44.70 -9.05
CA GLN A 293 -50.04 44.14 -8.90
C GLN A 293 -50.92 45.00 -7.99
N LEU A 294 -50.37 45.58 -6.93
CA LEU A 294 -51.10 46.53 -6.08
C LEU A 294 -51.51 47.79 -6.85
N TYR A 295 -50.62 48.32 -7.69
CA TYR A 295 -50.92 49.44 -8.59
C TYR A 295 -52.09 49.11 -9.54
N LYS A 296 -52.08 47.92 -10.17
CA LYS A 296 -53.18 47.46 -11.03
C LYS A 296 -54.51 47.32 -10.30
N MET A 297 -54.46 46.97 -9.02
CA MET A 297 -55.63 46.90 -8.15
C MET A 297 -56.05 48.26 -7.58
N THR A 298 -55.47 49.36 -8.07
CA THR A 298 -55.70 50.74 -7.62
C THR A 298 -55.44 50.95 -6.12
N ARG A 299 -54.56 50.14 -5.52
CA ARG A 299 -54.11 50.26 -4.12
C ARG A 299 -52.81 51.03 -4.06
N TYR A 300 -52.86 52.31 -4.45
CA TYR A 300 -51.68 53.13 -4.70
C TYR A 300 -50.86 53.45 -3.45
N ASP A 301 -51.51 53.63 -2.31
CA ASP A 301 -50.89 53.82 -0.99
C ASP A 301 -49.92 52.68 -0.62
N VAL A 302 -50.39 51.44 -0.72
CA VAL A 302 -49.60 50.25 -0.41
C VAL A 302 -48.58 50.00 -1.53
N ALA A 303 -48.95 50.22 -2.79
CA ALA A 303 -48.05 50.08 -3.93
C ALA A 303 -46.84 51.02 -3.81
N ALA A 304 -47.06 52.29 -3.42
CA ALA A 304 -46.00 53.28 -3.20
C ALA A 304 -45.02 52.82 -2.11
N THR A 305 -45.54 52.28 -1.01
CA THR A 305 -44.72 51.77 0.10
C THR A 305 -43.85 50.58 -0.32
N VAL A 306 -44.45 49.60 -1.00
CA VAL A 306 -43.73 48.41 -1.50
C VAL A 306 -42.70 48.79 -2.56
N CYS A 307 -43.06 49.71 -3.47
CA CYS A 307 -42.17 50.24 -4.51
C CYS A 307 -40.97 50.97 -3.89
N LYS A 308 -41.18 51.79 -2.86
CA LYS A 308 -40.12 52.47 -2.11
C LYS A 308 -39.11 51.49 -1.52
N HIS A 309 -39.57 50.41 -0.89
CA HIS A 309 -38.66 49.39 -0.35
C HIS A 309 -37.87 48.66 -1.45
N GLY A 310 -38.46 48.46 -2.63
CA GLY A 310 -37.74 47.98 -3.80
C GLY A 310 -36.62 48.92 -4.27
N ILE A 311 -36.90 50.23 -4.31
CA ILE A 311 -35.92 51.28 -4.66
C ILE A 311 -34.80 51.36 -3.63
N GLU A 312 -35.11 51.24 -2.34
CA GLU A 312 -34.08 51.20 -1.27
C GLU A 312 -33.10 50.04 -1.47
N MET A 313 -33.58 48.91 -2.01
CA MET A 313 -32.78 47.72 -2.29
C MET A 313 -31.96 47.81 -3.59
N ASP A 314 -32.51 48.44 -4.64
CA ASP A 314 -31.80 48.78 -5.88
C ASP A 314 -32.25 50.15 -6.45
N PRO A 315 -31.55 51.24 -6.08
CA PRO A 315 -31.92 52.59 -6.50
C PRO A 315 -31.80 52.85 -8.00
N ARG A 316 -31.13 51.95 -8.75
CA ARG A 316 -30.88 52.09 -10.19
C ARG A 316 -31.81 51.23 -11.03
N ASP A 317 -32.66 50.41 -10.43
CA ASP A 317 -33.60 49.58 -11.16
C ASP A 317 -34.67 50.46 -11.82
N ARG A 318 -34.57 50.56 -13.16
CA ARG A 318 -35.47 51.37 -13.98
C ARG A 318 -36.93 50.96 -13.85
N ARG A 319 -37.20 49.69 -13.52
CA ARG A 319 -38.57 49.18 -13.40
C ARG A 319 -39.29 49.82 -12.21
N PHE A 320 -38.62 49.90 -11.07
CA PHE A 320 -39.16 50.58 -9.89
C PHE A 320 -39.29 52.09 -10.10
N LEU A 321 -38.28 52.72 -10.71
CA LEU A 321 -38.33 54.17 -10.98
C LEU A 321 -39.50 54.53 -11.91
N SER A 322 -39.75 53.73 -12.94
CA SER A 322 -40.91 53.92 -13.83
C SER A 322 -42.22 53.73 -13.08
N LEU A 323 -42.36 52.61 -12.35
CA LEU A 323 -43.58 52.31 -11.61
C LEU A 323 -43.88 53.37 -10.54
N LYS A 324 -42.84 53.95 -9.93
CA LYS A 324 -43.00 55.05 -8.99
C LYS A 324 -43.64 56.27 -9.65
N VAL A 325 -43.19 56.68 -10.83
CA VAL A 325 -43.80 57.82 -11.57
C VAL A 325 -45.27 57.53 -11.86
N ASP A 326 -45.58 56.31 -12.33
CA ASP A 326 -46.96 55.92 -12.61
C ASP A 326 -47.85 55.93 -11.35
N ILE A 327 -47.30 55.58 -10.18
CA ILE A 327 -48.01 55.64 -8.90
C ILE A 327 -48.20 57.10 -8.46
N ASP A 328 -47.14 57.92 -8.49
CA ASP A 328 -47.16 59.32 -8.06
C ASP A 328 -48.14 60.15 -8.93
N ASP A 329 -48.30 59.82 -10.22
CA ASP A 329 -49.27 60.47 -11.13
C ASP A 329 -50.73 60.13 -10.77
N MET A 330 -50.96 58.99 -10.11
CA MET A 330 -52.29 58.46 -9.79
C MET A 330 -52.68 58.63 -8.31
N TYR A 331 -51.73 59.06 -7.46
CA TYR A 331 -51.89 59.16 -6.02
C TYR A 331 -51.08 60.32 -5.45
N ASP A 332 -51.77 61.37 -4.98
CA ASP A 332 -51.16 62.45 -4.20
C ASP A 332 -51.31 62.15 -2.69
N PRO A 333 -50.22 61.83 -1.97
CA PRO A 333 -50.27 61.55 -0.54
C PRO A 333 -50.65 62.78 0.33
N LEU A 334 -50.86 63.96 -0.26
CA LEU A 334 -51.31 65.18 0.42
C LEU A 334 -52.83 65.43 0.34
N GLU A 335 -53.59 64.63 -0.42
CA GLU A 335 -55.04 64.79 -0.59
C GLU A 335 -55.91 63.95 0.36
N ASP A 336 -55.32 63.14 1.25
CA ASP A 336 -56.02 62.33 2.28
C ASP A 336 -56.02 62.94 3.70
#